data_AF-A0AAX3IEZ3-F1
#
_entry.id   AF-A0AAX3IEZ3-F1
#
_cell.length_a   1.000
_cell.length_b   1.000
_cell.length_c   1.000
_cell.angle_alpha   90.00
_cell.angle_beta   90.00
_cell.angle_gamma   90.00
#
_symmetry.space_group_name_H-M   'P 1'
#
loop_
_entity.id
_entity.type
_entity.pdbx_description
1 polymer ?
#
loop_
_entity_poly.entity_id
_entity_poly.type
_entity_poly.pdbx_seq_one_letter_code
_entity_poly.pdbx_strand_id
1 'polypeptide(L)'
;MNTPPERPTAASSTTLKVETRSIDYVPRHERHGKVWHQAPFWFTGNFVLTTMVTGFTGAALGLSLMYAILAIVIGVCLGTFAMAFHANQGPRMGLPQMVQSRAQFGLRGAIVPFIAVVFVYIGFNVFNVILATDAINTVLPGERAPWYALMIILAVIIAVVGHDLLHTVQRWLTYVMISVFTVLTVAALMSLQADSAVVGAHFSWSAFLIQLSAAAGYQISYAVYVSDYSRYLPHTTPTRSVVTWTYLGAAGSALWLMSLGAFLASALPSPDAIASVQAVGNQVIPGFGTFTVLIAVPALVGIMAVNCYGAMLTGISAIDGFISIKPRLKSESSASAWWPRSFS
;
A
#
# COMPACT_ATOMS: atom_id res chain seq x y z
N MET A 1 48.06 -36.28 -12.88
CA MET A 1 46.78 -35.97 -13.57
C MET A 1 46.33 -34.62 -13.04
N ASN A 2 46.46 -33.59 -13.87
CA ASN A 2 46.18 -32.20 -13.51
C ASN A 2 44.67 -31.94 -13.60
N THR A 3 44.03 -31.56 -12.50
CA THR A 3 42.69 -30.97 -12.51
C THR A 3 42.81 -29.48 -12.81
N PRO A 4 42.09 -28.93 -13.80
CA PRO A 4 42.12 -27.50 -14.08
C PRO A 4 41.31 -26.72 -13.03
N PRO A 5 41.65 -25.45 -12.74
CA PRO A 5 40.90 -24.63 -11.80
C PRO A 5 39.55 -24.22 -12.39
N GLU A 6 38.47 -24.38 -11.62
CA GLU A 6 37.15 -23.83 -11.95
C GLU A 6 37.24 -22.30 -12.07
N ARG A 7 36.81 -21.77 -13.22
CA ARG A 7 36.62 -20.32 -13.39
C ARG A 7 35.39 -19.88 -12.59
N PRO A 8 35.47 -18.78 -11.84
CA PRO A 8 34.27 -18.13 -11.33
C PRO A 8 33.54 -17.48 -12.51
N THR A 9 32.38 -18.01 -12.88
CA THR A 9 31.47 -17.35 -13.83
C THR A 9 30.81 -16.16 -13.16
N ALA A 10 31.34 -14.98 -13.44
CA ALA A 10 30.70 -13.71 -13.18
C ALA A 10 29.49 -13.49 -14.11
N ALA A 11 28.42 -12.94 -13.52
CA ALA A 11 27.48 -11.94 -14.05
C ALA A 11 26.04 -12.28 -13.64
N SER A 12 25.54 -11.62 -12.60
CA SER A 12 24.10 -11.61 -12.32
C SER A 12 23.41 -10.81 -13.42
N SER A 13 22.81 -11.51 -14.38
CA SER A 13 21.88 -10.90 -15.33
C SER A 13 20.68 -10.34 -14.55
N THR A 14 20.57 -9.02 -14.46
CA THR A 14 19.39 -8.30 -13.97
C THR A 14 18.28 -8.35 -15.02
N THR A 15 17.83 -9.55 -15.38
CA THR A 15 16.55 -9.73 -16.08
C THR A 15 15.44 -9.58 -15.04
N LEU A 16 14.42 -8.75 -15.34
CA LEU A 16 13.18 -8.72 -14.56
C LEU A 16 12.61 -10.14 -14.52
N LYS A 17 12.75 -10.82 -13.38
CA LYS A 17 12.26 -12.18 -13.20
C LYS A 17 10.78 -12.09 -12.84
N VAL A 18 9.94 -12.70 -13.67
CA VAL A 18 8.52 -12.92 -13.38
C VAL A 18 8.40 -13.66 -12.04
N GLU A 19 7.43 -13.28 -11.21
CA GLU A 19 7.17 -13.96 -9.93
C GLU A 19 6.77 -15.41 -10.18
N THR A 20 7.48 -16.36 -9.55
CA THR A 20 7.28 -17.80 -9.76
C THR A 20 6.74 -18.55 -8.54
N ARG A 21 6.80 -17.93 -7.35
CA ARG A 21 6.49 -18.61 -6.08
C ARG A 21 5.02 -18.57 -5.73
N SER A 22 4.24 -17.63 -6.25
CA SER A 22 2.79 -17.52 -5.99
C SER A 22 2.46 -17.76 -4.51
N ILE A 23 1.80 -18.88 -4.19
CA ILE A 23 1.38 -19.23 -2.83
C ILE A 23 2.34 -20.18 -2.08
N ASP A 24 3.43 -20.59 -2.74
CA ASP A 24 4.41 -21.52 -2.18
C ASP A 24 5.29 -20.86 -1.11
N TYR A 25 5.88 -21.71 -0.27
CA TYR A 25 6.88 -21.33 0.71
C TYR A 25 8.13 -20.75 0.03
N VAL A 26 8.62 -19.61 0.55
CA VAL A 26 9.90 -19.02 0.17
C VAL A 26 11.04 -19.68 0.93
N PRO A 27 11.92 -20.46 0.26
CA PRO A 27 13.06 -21.13 0.89
C PRO A 27 14.05 -20.13 1.49
N ARG A 28 14.72 -20.51 2.59
CA ARG A 28 15.65 -19.62 3.30
C ARG A 28 16.78 -19.06 2.42
N HIS A 29 17.25 -19.82 1.42
CA HIS A 29 18.31 -19.39 0.51
C HIS A 29 17.85 -18.39 -0.56
N GLU A 30 16.53 -18.29 -0.79
CA GLU A 30 15.91 -17.30 -1.68
C GLU A 30 15.48 -16.04 -0.91
N ARG A 31 15.71 -15.99 0.41
CA ARG A 31 15.38 -14.82 1.22
C ARG A 31 16.50 -13.79 1.19
N HIS A 32 16.15 -12.56 0.87
CA HIS A 32 17.03 -11.44 0.62
C HIS A 32 16.41 -10.10 1.03
N GLY A 33 17.12 -9.00 0.76
CA GLY A 33 16.64 -7.65 1.00
C GLY A 33 17.03 -7.10 2.37
N LYS A 34 16.83 -5.79 2.54
CA LYS A 34 17.15 -5.06 3.76
C LYS A 34 15.84 -4.70 4.45
N VAL A 35 15.74 -4.96 5.75
CA VAL A 35 14.52 -4.73 6.53
C VAL A 35 14.03 -3.28 6.47
N TRP A 36 14.94 -2.30 6.39
CA TRP A 36 14.56 -0.89 6.29
C TRP A 36 13.85 -0.56 4.97
N HIS A 37 13.96 -1.39 3.92
CA HIS A 37 13.20 -1.23 2.68
C HIS A 37 11.69 -1.40 2.88
N GLN A 38 11.23 -1.93 4.03
CA GLN A 38 9.81 -1.95 4.39
C GLN A 38 9.26 -0.54 4.54
N ALA A 39 10.00 0.38 5.18
CA ALA A 39 9.51 1.74 5.41
C ALA A 39 9.13 2.49 4.12
N PRO A 40 10.03 2.63 3.12
CA PRO A 40 9.67 3.36 1.91
C PRO A 40 8.62 2.62 1.05
N PHE A 41 8.58 1.28 1.09
CA PHE A 41 7.48 0.52 0.49
C PHE A 41 6.14 0.92 1.11
N TRP A 42 5.99 0.74 2.42
CA TRP A 42 4.74 1.07 3.11
C TRP A 42 4.40 2.54 3.08
N PHE A 43 5.41 3.42 3.05
CA PHE A 43 5.19 4.85 2.87
C PHE A 43 4.51 5.11 1.53
N THR A 44 5.11 4.75 0.40
CA THR A 44 4.53 5.06 -0.92
C THR A 44 3.22 4.32 -1.17
N GLY A 45 3.12 3.06 -0.77
CA GLY A 45 1.88 2.28 -0.91
C GLY A 45 0.69 2.88 -0.15
N ASN A 46 0.95 3.69 0.88
CA ASN A 46 -0.07 4.35 1.67
C ASN A 46 -0.09 5.88 1.43
N PHE A 47 0.92 6.46 0.79
CA PHE A 47 0.97 7.89 0.46
C PHE A 47 0.29 8.16 -0.89
N VAL A 48 -1.03 7.90 -0.94
CA VAL A 48 -1.87 8.07 -2.13
C VAL A 48 -3.06 9.00 -1.86
N LEU A 49 -3.65 9.59 -2.90
CA LEU A 49 -4.74 10.56 -2.75
C LEU A 49 -5.95 9.99 -1.97
N THR A 50 -6.22 8.69 -2.05
CA THR A 50 -7.25 8.01 -1.26
C THR A 50 -7.03 8.16 0.25
N THR A 51 -5.76 8.11 0.68
CA THR A 51 -5.35 8.36 2.08
C THR A 51 -5.66 9.80 2.47
N MET A 52 -5.34 10.76 1.60
CA MET A 52 -5.64 12.17 1.85
C MET A 52 -7.14 12.41 2.03
N VAL A 53 -7.97 11.84 1.15
CA VAL A 53 -9.44 11.94 1.20
C VAL A 53 -10.00 11.35 2.49
N THR A 54 -9.39 10.28 3.03
CA THR A 54 -9.80 9.70 4.32
C THR A 54 -9.70 10.74 5.46
N GLY A 55 -8.74 11.67 5.36
CA GLY A 55 -8.58 12.78 6.30
C GLY A 55 -9.62 13.89 6.17
N PHE A 56 -10.36 13.97 5.07
CA PHE A 56 -11.42 14.98 4.89
C PHE A 56 -12.62 14.74 5.82
N THR A 57 -12.81 13.49 6.23
CA THR A 57 -14.03 12.98 6.88
C THR A 57 -14.47 13.81 8.09
N GLY A 58 -13.54 14.14 9.00
CA GLY A 58 -13.85 14.88 10.22
C GLY A 58 -14.30 16.31 9.92
N ALA A 59 -13.51 17.04 9.13
CA ALA A 59 -13.82 18.43 8.75
C ALA A 59 -15.13 18.53 7.96
N ALA A 60 -15.40 17.56 7.07
CA ALA A 60 -16.66 17.46 6.33
C ALA A 60 -17.90 17.29 7.24
N LEU A 61 -17.69 16.81 8.48
CA LEU A 61 -18.73 16.67 9.50
C LEU A 61 -18.72 17.83 10.53
N GLY A 62 -17.99 18.90 10.26
CA GLY A 62 -17.91 20.09 11.12
C GLY A 62 -16.93 19.98 12.29
N LEU A 63 -16.10 18.92 12.33
CA LEU A 63 -15.08 18.76 13.36
C LEU A 63 -13.93 19.73 13.11
N SER A 64 -13.53 20.51 14.13
CA SER A 64 -12.36 21.37 14.00
C SER A 64 -11.09 20.58 13.70
N LEU A 65 -10.18 21.18 12.94
CA LEU A 65 -8.94 20.57 12.48
C LEU A 65 -8.17 19.86 13.60
N MET A 66 -8.01 20.51 14.75
CA MET A 66 -7.25 19.95 15.87
C MET A 66 -7.82 18.59 16.31
N TYR A 67 -9.14 18.48 16.46
CA TYR A 67 -9.79 17.23 16.84
C TYR A 67 -9.80 16.20 15.71
N ALA A 68 -9.88 16.64 14.44
CA ALA A 68 -9.73 15.75 13.29
C ALA A 68 -8.32 15.13 13.23
N ILE A 69 -7.27 15.94 13.42
CA ILE A 69 -5.89 15.46 13.50
C ILE A 69 -5.71 14.52 14.69
N LEU A 70 -6.26 14.85 15.86
CA LEU A 70 -6.20 13.97 17.03
C LEU A 70 -6.85 12.60 16.77
N ALA A 71 -8.04 12.59 16.14
CA ALA A 71 -8.73 11.36 15.74
C ALA A 71 -7.89 10.55 14.74
N ILE A 72 -7.28 11.21 13.75
CA ILE A 72 -6.37 10.60 12.77
C ILE A 72 -5.16 10.00 13.49
N VAL A 73 -4.50 10.74 14.39
CA VAL A 73 -3.31 10.27 15.11
C VAL A 73 -3.62 9.00 15.89
N ILE A 74 -4.71 9.01 16.67
CA ILE A 74 -5.11 7.84 17.45
C ILE A 74 -5.47 6.68 16.53
N GLY A 75 -6.32 6.92 15.53
CA GLY A 75 -6.77 5.88 14.61
C GLY A 75 -5.62 5.26 13.82
N VAL A 76 -4.77 6.08 13.22
CA VAL A 76 -3.59 5.62 12.45
C VAL A 76 -2.63 4.85 13.35
N CYS A 77 -2.31 5.37 14.55
CA CYS A 77 -1.38 4.69 15.45
C CYS A 77 -1.88 3.31 15.88
N LEU A 78 -3.16 3.20 16.26
CA LEU A 78 -3.79 1.93 16.65
C LEU A 78 -3.87 0.96 15.47
N GLY A 79 -4.35 1.44 14.31
CA GLY A 79 -4.55 0.57 13.17
C GLY A 79 -3.25 0.08 12.55
N THR A 80 -2.24 0.96 12.47
CA THR A 80 -0.92 0.59 11.98
C THR A 80 -0.22 -0.36 12.94
N PHE A 81 -0.45 -0.25 14.24
CA PHE A 81 0.14 -1.18 15.21
C PHE A 81 -0.31 -2.61 14.97
N ALA A 82 -1.62 -2.82 14.80
CA ALA A 82 -2.19 -4.13 14.47
C ALA A 82 -1.63 -4.66 13.14
N MET A 83 -1.65 -3.82 12.10
CA MET A 83 -1.10 -4.13 10.78
C MET A 83 0.39 -4.52 10.84
N ALA A 84 1.25 -3.67 11.43
CA ALA A 84 2.69 -3.87 11.42
C ALA A 84 3.14 -5.11 12.19
N PHE A 85 2.36 -5.55 13.19
CA PHE A 85 2.65 -6.79 13.92
C PHE A 85 2.60 -8.02 13.01
N HIS A 86 1.70 -8.03 12.01
CA HIS A 86 1.63 -9.09 11.00
C HIS A 86 2.87 -9.13 10.09
N ALA A 87 3.60 -8.03 9.94
CA ALA A 87 4.83 -8.00 9.13
C ALA A 87 5.87 -9.03 9.60
N ASN A 88 5.93 -9.31 10.90
CA ASN A 88 6.86 -10.28 11.46
C ASN A 88 6.57 -11.73 11.00
N GLN A 89 5.34 -12.01 10.56
CA GLN A 89 4.96 -13.34 10.09
C GLN A 89 5.71 -13.72 8.81
N GLY A 90 6.04 -12.74 7.95
CA GLY A 90 6.74 -12.98 6.69
C GLY A 90 8.10 -13.66 6.86
N PRO A 91 9.10 -13.03 7.51
CA PRO A 91 10.42 -13.66 7.65
C PRO A 91 10.38 -14.93 8.51
N ARG A 92 9.38 -15.13 9.37
CA ARG A 92 9.24 -16.38 10.14
C ARG A 92 8.69 -17.52 9.30
N MET A 93 7.59 -17.29 8.58
CA MET A 93 6.85 -18.34 7.89
C MET A 93 7.22 -18.48 6.42
N GLY A 94 7.63 -17.40 5.74
CA GLY A 94 7.91 -17.41 4.30
C GLY A 94 6.68 -17.71 3.44
N LEU A 95 5.47 -17.48 3.96
CA LEU A 95 4.20 -17.76 3.29
C LEU A 95 3.44 -16.45 3.05
N PRO A 96 2.58 -16.40 2.02
CA PRO A 96 1.66 -15.29 1.85
C PRO A 96 0.77 -15.05 3.07
N GLN A 97 0.37 -13.81 3.30
CA GLN A 97 -0.41 -13.37 4.47
C GLN A 97 -1.70 -14.17 4.63
N MET A 98 -2.46 -14.28 3.54
CA MET A 98 -3.76 -14.95 3.60
C MET A 98 -3.64 -16.47 3.69
N VAL A 99 -2.59 -17.09 3.16
CA VAL A 99 -2.38 -18.55 3.34
C VAL A 99 -2.27 -18.91 4.82
N GLN A 100 -1.74 -18.02 5.66
CA GLN A 100 -1.58 -18.26 7.10
C GLN A 100 -2.91 -18.37 7.86
N SER A 101 -4.00 -17.78 7.35
CA SER A 101 -5.33 -17.90 7.99
C SER A 101 -5.86 -19.34 7.97
N ARG A 102 -5.34 -20.20 7.09
CA ARG A 102 -5.65 -21.64 7.06
C ARG A 102 -5.33 -22.35 8.38
N ALA A 103 -4.39 -21.83 9.17
CA ALA A 103 -4.09 -22.39 10.50
C ALA A 103 -5.25 -22.24 11.50
N GLN A 104 -6.09 -21.20 11.34
CA GLN A 104 -7.22 -20.90 12.24
C GLN A 104 -8.54 -21.41 11.68
N PHE A 105 -8.74 -21.28 10.37
CA PHE A 105 -10.01 -21.58 9.70
C PHE A 105 -9.99 -22.93 8.96
N GLY A 106 -8.86 -23.63 8.96
CA GLY A 106 -8.67 -24.82 8.13
C GLY A 106 -8.53 -24.49 6.63
N LEU A 107 -8.29 -25.52 5.82
CA LEU A 107 -8.01 -25.37 4.39
C LEU A 107 -9.18 -24.73 3.62
N ARG A 108 -10.40 -25.18 3.90
CA ARG A 108 -11.63 -24.70 3.22
C ARG A 108 -12.27 -23.53 3.94
N GLY A 109 -12.26 -23.50 5.27
CA GLY A 109 -12.88 -22.42 6.04
C GLY A 109 -12.17 -21.07 5.87
N ALA A 110 -10.90 -21.07 5.45
CA ALA A 110 -10.16 -19.86 5.09
C ALA A 110 -10.83 -19.05 3.95
N ILE A 111 -11.79 -19.62 3.22
CA ILE A 111 -12.58 -18.88 2.23
C ILE A 111 -13.33 -17.68 2.83
N VAL A 112 -13.73 -17.77 4.11
CA VAL A 112 -14.47 -16.69 4.80
C VAL A 112 -13.65 -15.41 4.87
N PRO A 113 -12.42 -15.41 5.46
CA PRO A 113 -11.58 -14.22 5.41
C PRO A 113 -11.09 -13.87 4.00
N PHE A 114 -10.99 -14.84 3.07
CA PHE A 114 -10.58 -14.54 1.68
C PHE A 114 -11.59 -13.67 0.94
N ILE A 115 -12.89 -13.94 1.09
CA ILE A 115 -13.95 -13.13 0.47
C ILE A 115 -13.88 -11.68 0.97
N ALA A 116 -13.75 -11.49 2.29
CA ALA A 116 -13.62 -10.17 2.90
C ALA A 116 -12.40 -9.41 2.35
N VAL A 117 -11.27 -10.10 2.17
CA VAL A 117 -10.04 -9.51 1.66
C VAL A 117 -10.11 -9.16 0.18
N VAL A 118 -10.74 -10.00 -0.65
CA VAL A 118 -11.00 -9.67 -2.05
C VAL A 118 -11.88 -8.43 -2.16
N PHE A 119 -12.88 -8.29 -1.29
CA PHE A 119 -13.71 -7.08 -1.24
C PHE A 119 -12.89 -5.83 -0.89
N VAL A 120 -11.97 -5.93 0.08
CA VAL A 120 -11.03 -4.85 0.41
C VAL A 120 -10.19 -4.46 -0.81
N TYR A 121 -9.59 -5.42 -1.51
CA TYR A 121 -8.76 -5.14 -2.70
C TYR A 121 -9.55 -4.44 -3.81
N ILE A 122 -10.77 -4.90 -4.09
CA ILE A 122 -11.66 -4.28 -5.09
C ILE A 122 -12.01 -2.86 -4.65
N GLY A 123 -12.41 -2.67 -3.40
CA GLY A 123 -12.77 -1.37 -2.85
C GLY A 123 -11.66 -0.34 -3.04
N PHE A 124 -10.44 -0.66 -2.59
CA PHE A 124 -9.29 0.22 -2.80
C PHE A 124 -9.02 0.51 -4.28
N ASN A 125 -9.08 -0.50 -5.14
CA ASN A 125 -8.82 -0.31 -6.57
C ASN A 125 -9.85 0.60 -7.25
N VAL A 126 -11.12 0.55 -6.83
CA VAL A 126 -12.16 1.48 -7.33
C VAL A 126 -11.80 2.93 -6.98
N PHE A 127 -11.46 3.22 -5.72
CA PHE A 127 -11.06 4.58 -5.35
C PHE A 127 -9.79 5.04 -6.08
N ASN A 128 -8.78 4.17 -6.12
CA ASN A 128 -7.49 4.50 -6.70
C ASN A 128 -7.57 4.74 -8.21
N VAL A 129 -8.36 3.94 -8.95
CA VAL A 129 -8.50 4.11 -10.40
C VAL A 129 -9.28 5.37 -10.76
N ILE A 130 -10.28 5.74 -9.96
CA ILE A 130 -11.05 6.98 -10.12
C ILE A 130 -10.10 8.18 -9.94
N LEU A 131 -9.37 8.23 -8.82
CA LEU A 131 -8.46 9.34 -8.54
C LEU A 131 -7.30 9.42 -9.55
N ALA A 132 -6.75 8.29 -10.00
CA ALA A 132 -5.70 8.27 -11.02
C ALA A 132 -6.22 8.79 -12.37
N THR A 133 -7.45 8.46 -12.72
CA THR A 133 -8.09 8.91 -13.96
C THR A 133 -8.44 10.39 -13.90
N ASP A 134 -8.97 10.85 -12.76
CA ASP A 134 -9.30 12.26 -12.56
C ASP A 134 -8.03 13.13 -12.58
N ALA A 135 -6.93 12.63 -12.01
CA ALA A 135 -5.61 13.25 -12.12
C ALA A 135 -5.15 13.43 -13.57
N ILE A 136 -5.23 12.38 -14.40
CA ILE A 136 -4.86 12.47 -15.82
C ILE A 136 -5.80 13.40 -16.61
N ASN A 137 -7.10 13.37 -16.29
CA ASN A 137 -8.09 14.22 -16.95
C ASN A 137 -7.87 15.72 -16.71
N THR A 138 -7.06 16.10 -15.72
CA THR A 138 -6.68 17.50 -15.53
C THR A 138 -5.81 18.07 -16.66
N VAL A 139 -5.14 17.20 -17.43
CA VAL A 139 -4.28 17.60 -18.56
C VAL A 139 -4.71 17.01 -19.90
N LEU A 140 -5.39 15.86 -19.86
CA LEU A 140 -5.95 15.18 -21.03
C LEU A 140 -7.46 14.96 -20.82
N PRO A 141 -8.27 16.03 -20.87
CA PRO A 141 -9.70 15.93 -20.62
C PRO A 141 -10.37 15.08 -21.72
N GLY A 142 -11.24 14.17 -21.32
CA GLY A 142 -11.98 13.33 -22.26
C GLY A 142 -12.82 12.28 -21.58
N GLU A 143 -13.15 11.22 -22.32
CA GLU A 143 -13.85 10.07 -21.76
C GLU A 143 -13.00 9.38 -20.70
N ARG A 144 -13.61 9.02 -19.56
CA ARG A 144 -12.91 8.38 -18.44
C ARG A 144 -12.64 6.89 -18.66
N ALA A 145 -13.50 6.20 -19.41
CA ALA A 145 -13.44 4.75 -19.56
C ALA A 145 -12.10 4.23 -20.15
N PRO A 146 -11.50 4.86 -21.17
CA PRO A 146 -10.17 4.46 -21.66
C PRO A 146 -9.07 4.56 -20.59
N TRP A 147 -9.12 5.60 -19.77
CA TRP A 147 -8.16 5.80 -18.68
C TRP A 147 -8.32 4.75 -17.57
N TYR A 148 -9.57 4.40 -17.21
CA TYR A 148 -9.82 3.29 -16.29
C TYR A 148 -9.19 1.99 -16.79
N ALA A 149 -9.44 1.64 -18.06
CA ALA A 149 -8.88 0.43 -18.67
C ALA A 149 -7.35 0.46 -18.67
N LEU A 150 -6.74 1.58 -19.06
CA LEU A 150 -5.28 1.73 -19.10
C LEU A 150 -4.64 1.55 -17.72
N MET A 151 -5.17 2.22 -16.68
CA MET A 151 -4.64 2.15 -15.32
C MET A 151 -4.76 0.74 -14.74
N ILE A 152 -5.88 0.05 -15.00
CA ILE A 152 -6.09 -1.34 -14.57
C ILE A 152 -5.11 -2.28 -15.27
N ILE A 153 -4.95 -2.15 -16.59
CA ILE A 153 -4.00 -2.98 -17.36
C ILE A 153 -2.58 -2.77 -16.85
N LEU A 154 -2.17 -1.52 -16.63
CA LEU A 154 -0.84 -1.19 -16.12
C LEU A 154 -0.62 -1.79 -14.72
N ALA A 155 -1.60 -1.66 -13.82
CA ALA A 155 -1.53 -2.25 -12.49
C ALA A 155 -1.40 -3.79 -12.53
N VAL A 156 -2.15 -4.46 -13.41
CA VAL A 156 -2.07 -5.91 -13.60
C VAL A 156 -0.70 -6.32 -14.16
N ILE A 157 -0.17 -5.60 -15.15
CA ILE A 157 1.16 -5.87 -15.72
C ILE A 157 2.24 -5.76 -14.62
N ILE A 158 2.20 -4.70 -13.80
CA ILE A 158 3.15 -4.53 -12.69
C ILE A 158 2.99 -5.66 -11.66
N ALA A 159 1.76 -6.07 -11.35
CA ALA A 159 1.49 -7.18 -10.43
C ALA A 159 2.06 -8.52 -10.93
N VAL A 160 2.07 -8.77 -12.25
CA VAL A 160 2.66 -9.97 -12.87
C VAL A 160 4.19 -9.98 -12.77
N VAL A 161 4.83 -8.81 -12.95
CA VAL A 161 6.28 -8.69 -12.80
C VAL A 161 6.71 -8.92 -11.34
N GLY A 162 5.87 -8.53 -10.38
CA GLY A 162 5.91 -9.07 -9.02
C GLY A 162 6.66 -8.26 -7.97
N HIS A 163 6.90 -8.92 -6.84
CA HIS A 163 7.36 -8.36 -5.56
C HIS A 163 8.56 -7.39 -5.66
N ASP A 164 9.62 -7.75 -6.39
CA ASP A 164 10.87 -6.98 -6.40
C ASP A 164 10.77 -5.67 -7.21
N LEU A 165 9.98 -5.68 -8.29
CA LEU A 165 9.69 -4.45 -9.04
C LEU A 165 8.89 -3.48 -8.15
N LEU A 166 7.86 -3.97 -7.47
CA LEU A 166 7.05 -3.17 -6.55
C LEU A 166 7.91 -2.52 -5.45
N HIS A 167 8.80 -3.29 -4.82
CA HIS A 167 9.73 -2.74 -3.82
C HIS A 167 10.68 -1.68 -4.38
N THR A 168 11.11 -1.82 -5.63
CA THR A 168 12.03 -0.88 -6.26
C THR A 168 11.32 0.40 -6.64
N VAL A 169 10.19 0.29 -7.35
CA VAL A 169 9.37 1.44 -7.78
C VAL A 169 8.89 2.24 -6.57
N GLN A 170 8.32 1.57 -5.57
CA GLN A 170 7.81 2.28 -4.39
C GLN A 170 8.91 3.00 -3.63
N ARG A 171 10.12 2.42 -3.53
CA ARG A 171 11.23 3.06 -2.81
C ARG A 171 11.68 4.36 -3.44
N TRP A 172 11.88 4.38 -4.76
CA TRP A 172 12.30 5.59 -5.44
C TRP A 172 11.20 6.64 -5.45
N LEU A 173 9.96 6.18 -5.66
CA LEU A 173 8.80 7.05 -5.63
C LEU A 173 8.59 7.68 -4.24
N THR A 174 8.98 7.02 -3.13
CA THR A 174 8.95 7.59 -1.78
C THR A 174 9.66 8.94 -1.73
N TYR A 175 10.89 9.01 -2.24
CA TYR A 175 11.70 10.23 -2.16
C TYR A 175 11.08 11.37 -2.97
N VAL A 176 10.51 11.05 -4.13
CA VAL A 176 9.81 12.03 -4.96
C VAL A 176 8.54 12.52 -4.25
N MET A 177 7.72 11.61 -3.73
CA MET A 177 6.47 11.96 -3.05
C MET A 177 6.73 12.82 -1.80
N ILE A 178 7.73 12.46 -0.98
CA ILE A 178 8.14 13.28 0.17
C ILE A 178 8.51 14.68 -0.29
N SER A 179 9.38 14.81 -1.29
CA SER A 179 9.87 16.11 -1.76
C SER A 179 8.75 17.01 -2.26
N VAL A 180 7.88 16.48 -3.13
CA VAL A 180 6.79 17.24 -3.75
C VAL A 180 5.72 17.60 -2.73
N PHE A 181 5.29 16.65 -1.90
CA PHE A 181 4.25 16.92 -0.92
C PHE A 181 4.75 17.74 0.28
N THR A 182 6.06 17.78 0.57
CA THR A 182 6.61 18.75 1.54
C THR A 182 6.40 20.16 1.03
N VAL A 183 6.74 20.45 -0.23
CA VAL A 183 6.52 21.78 -0.82
C VAL A 183 5.03 22.12 -0.83
N LEU A 184 4.16 21.19 -1.22
CA LEU A 184 2.70 21.38 -1.17
C LEU A 184 2.20 21.65 0.26
N THR A 185 2.67 20.89 1.25
CA THR A 185 2.25 21.04 2.65
C THR A 185 2.66 22.41 3.19
N VAL A 186 3.91 22.83 2.92
CA VAL A 186 4.40 24.15 3.32
C VAL A 186 3.58 25.25 2.65
N ALA A 187 3.32 25.13 1.35
CA ALA A 187 2.48 26.07 0.61
C ALA A 187 1.08 26.18 1.25
N ALA A 188 0.43 25.05 1.52
CA ALA A 188 -0.87 24.99 2.17
C ALA A 188 -0.86 25.73 3.52
N LEU A 189 0.12 25.44 4.38
CA LEU A 189 0.24 26.05 5.71
C LEU A 189 0.51 27.56 5.65
N MET A 190 1.15 28.05 4.58
CA MET A 190 1.43 29.48 4.41
C MET A 190 0.29 30.25 3.76
N SER A 191 -0.51 29.60 2.90
CA SER A 191 -1.53 30.25 2.08
C SER A 191 -2.95 30.10 2.60
N LEU A 192 -3.20 29.10 3.45
CA LEU A 192 -4.53 28.78 3.97
C LEU A 192 -4.61 29.00 5.47
N GLN A 193 -5.81 29.33 5.94
CA GLN A 193 -6.10 29.48 7.36
C GLN A 193 -6.90 28.25 7.84
N ALA A 194 -6.43 27.59 8.89
CA ALA A 194 -7.13 26.46 9.50
C ALA A 194 -8.57 26.82 9.90
N ASP A 195 -9.49 25.88 9.69
CA ASP A 195 -10.92 26.00 10.04
C ASP A 195 -11.68 27.18 9.39
N SER A 196 -11.07 27.91 8.45
CA SER A 196 -11.69 29.09 7.82
C SER A 196 -12.91 28.77 6.96
N ALA A 197 -13.01 27.53 6.46
CA ALA A 197 -14.13 27.08 5.64
C ALA A 197 -15.22 26.36 6.46
N VAL A 198 -14.94 25.98 7.70
CA VAL A 198 -15.86 25.24 8.56
C VAL A 198 -16.40 26.20 9.63
N VAL A 199 -17.46 26.93 9.27
CA VAL A 199 -18.09 27.92 10.18
C VAL A 199 -18.55 27.23 11.47
N GLY A 200 -18.07 27.72 12.61
CA GLY A 200 -18.42 27.14 13.91
C GLY A 200 -17.80 25.78 14.18
N ALA A 201 -16.65 25.47 13.57
CA ALA A 201 -15.89 24.25 13.85
C ALA A 201 -15.72 24.02 15.36
N HIS A 202 -16.11 22.84 15.83
CA HIS A 202 -16.12 22.51 17.26
C HIS A 202 -15.84 21.01 17.46
N PHE A 203 -15.76 20.59 18.72
CA PHE A 203 -15.69 19.17 19.04
C PHE A 203 -17.06 18.50 18.88
N SER A 204 -17.10 17.37 18.18
CA SER A 204 -18.27 16.50 18.10
C SER A 204 -17.83 15.06 18.27
N TRP A 205 -18.46 14.34 19.22
CA TRP A 205 -18.16 12.93 19.46
C TRP A 205 -18.44 12.06 18.23
N SER A 206 -19.54 12.31 17.51
CA SER A 206 -19.89 11.53 16.33
C SER A 206 -18.85 11.73 15.21
N ALA A 207 -18.52 12.98 14.88
CA ALA A 207 -17.54 13.29 13.85
C ALA A 207 -16.14 12.80 14.23
N PHE A 208 -15.75 12.93 15.50
CA PHE A 208 -14.47 12.42 16.02
C PHE A 208 -14.37 10.91 15.89
N LEU A 209 -15.39 10.17 16.34
CA LEU A 209 -15.40 8.70 16.26
C LEU A 209 -15.47 8.20 14.81
N ILE A 210 -16.17 8.91 13.91
CA ILE A 210 -16.19 8.58 12.48
C ILE A 210 -14.80 8.79 11.87
N GLN A 211 -14.14 9.93 12.10
CA GLN A 211 -12.79 10.17 11.59
C GLN A 211 -11.77 9.17 12.16
N LEU A 212 -11.86 8.87 13.46
CA LEU A 212 -11.01 7.89 14.13
C LEU A 212 -11.21 6.51 13.52
N SER A 213 -12.46 6.09 13.34
CA SER A 213 -12.82 4.79 12.75
C SER A 213 -12.38 4.69 11.29
N ALA A 214 -12.52 5.78 10.52
CA ALA A 214 -12.04 5.84 9.13
C ALA A 214 -10.52 5.68 9.09
N ALA A 215 -9.78 6.43 9.90
CA ALA A 215 -8.32 6.35 9.97
C ALA A 215 -7.81 4.97 10.46
N ALA A 216 -8.42 4.43 11.51
CA ALA A 216 -8.08 3.11 12.05
C ALA A 216 -8.42 2.00 11.06
N GLY A 217 -9.63 2.02 10.49
CA GLY A 217 -10.08 1.04 9.51
C GLY A 217 -9.22 1.05 8.25
N TYR A 218 -8.84 2.24 7.77
CA TYR A 218 -7.92 2.40 6.66
C TYR A 218 -6.59 1.69 6.92
N GLN A 219 -5.94 1.94 8.07
CA GLN A 219 -4.67 1.28 8.39
C GLN A 219 -4.79 -0.22 8.66
N ILE A 220 -5.81 -0.65 9.42
CA ILE A 220 -6.01 -2.08 9.73
C ILE A 220 -6.30 -2.87 8.46
N SER A 221 -6.97 -2.27 7.48
CA SER A 221 -7.24 -2.94 6.21
C SER A 221 -5.97 -3.43 5.51
N TYR A 222 -4.83 -2.75 5.71
CA TYR A 222 -3.53 -3.17 5.19
C TYR A 222 -2.93 -4.40 5.88
N ALA A 223 -3.51 -4.91 6.97
CA ALA A 223 -3.01 -6.10 7.67
C ALA A 223 -2.99 -7.36 6.79
N VAL A 224 -3.85 -7.39 5.76
CA VAL A 224 -4.09 -8.58 4.91
C VAL A 224 -3.06 -8.75 3.79
N TYR A 225 -2.12 -7.81 3.67
CA TYR A 225 -1.05 -7.80 2.67
C TYR A 225 0.34 -7.96 3.31
N VAL A 226 0.48 -7.70 4.62
CA VAL A 226 1.75 -7.21 5.17
C VAL A 226 2.89 -8.21 5.02
N SER A 227 2.63 -9.49 5.31
CA SER A 227 3.66 -10.51 5.17
C SER A 227 3.97 -10.89 3.72
N ASP A 228 3.13 -10.54 2.74
CA ASP A 228 3.44 -10.77 1.33
C ASP A 228 4.71 -10.02 0.91
N TYR A 229 4.94 -8.86 1.52
CA TYR A 229 6.09 -7.98 1.24
C TYR A 229 7.24 -8.14 2.23
N SER A 230 7.07 -8.93 3.29
CA SER A 230 8.15 -9.26 4.24
C SER A 230 8.60 -10.71 4.17
N ARG A 231 7.88 -11.60 3.46
CA ARG A 231 8.18 -13.04 3.36
C ARG A 231 9.53 -13.38 2.72
N TYR A 232 10.05 -12.48 1.89
CA TYR A 232 11.37 -12.62 1.29
C TYR A 232 12.50 -12.12 2.20
N LEU A 233 12.23 -11.46 3.34
CA LEU A 233 13.30 -11.04 4.25
C LEU A 233 14.02 -12.24 4.89
N PRO A 234 15.32 -12.12 5.22
CA PRO A 234 16.07 -13.18 5.88
C PRO A 234 15.37 -13.68 7.15
N HIS A 235 15.37 -15.00 7.36
CA HIS A 235 14.72 -15.63 8.53
C HIS A 235 15.31 -15.20 9.88
N THR A 236 16.54 -14.68 9.88
CA THR A 236 17.23 -14.12 11.05
C THR A 236 16.88 -12.66 11.32
N THR A 237 16.02 -12.04 10.50
CA THR A 237 15.64 -10.63 10.67
C THR A 237 14.91 -10.45 12.00
N PRO A 238 15.37 -9.54 12.89
CA PRO A 238 14.73 -9.34 14.18
C PRO A 238 13.29 -8.85 14.04
N THR A 239 12.36 -9.49 14.76
CA THR A 239 10.93 -9.12 14.81
C THR A 239 10.72 -7.63 15.04
N ARG A 240 11.40 -7.06 16.05
CA ARG A 240 11.32 -5.62 16.36
C ARG A 240 11.64 -4.77 15.14
N SER A 241 12.63 -5.16 14.35
CA SER A 241 13.08 -4.36 13.22
C SER A 241 12.06 -4.38 12.09
N VAL A 242 11.46 -5.53 11.79
CA VAL A 242 10.43 -5.63 10.73
C VAL A 242 9.21 -4.80 11.13
N VAL A 243 8.73 -4.97 12.36
CA VAL A 243 7.57 -4.22 12.87
C VAL A 243 7.85 -2.72 12.86
N THR A 244 9.01 -2.27 13.38
CA THR A 244 9.34 -0.83 13.44
C THR A 244 9.43 -0.21 12.05
N TRP A 245 10.15 -0.82 11.09
CA TRP A 245 10.28 -0.22 9.75
C TRP A 245 8.94 -0.23 8.98
N THR A 246 8.14 -1.29 9.11
CA THR A 246 6.78 -1.30 8.54
C THR A 246 5.91 -0.22 9.16
N TYR A 247 5.92 -0.10 10.50
CA TYR A 247 5.14 0.89 11.23
C TYR A 247 5.53 2.32 10.86
N LEU A 248 6.82 2.64 10.86
CA LEU A 248 7.31 3.99 10.53
C LEU A 248 6.91 4.40 9.10
N GLY A 249 7.00 3.47 8.15
CA GLY A 249 6.55 3.71 6.77
C GLY A 249 5.05 4.00 6.70
N ALA A 250 4.23 3.03 7.14
CA ALA A 250 2.78 3.10 7.01
C ALA A 250 2.12 4.19 7.87
N ALA A 251 2.55 4.35 9.13
CA ALA A 251 2.03 5.39 10.01
C ALA A 251 2.52 6.76 9.56
N GLY A 252 3.80 6.90 9.21
CA GLY A 252 4.37 8.18 8.78
C GLY A 252 3.66 8.74 7.55
N SER A 253 3.39 7.90 6.54
CA SER A 253 2.64 8.32 5.35
C SER A 253 1.19 8.68 5.66
N ALA A 254 0.49 7.84 6.43
CA ALA A 254 -0.92 8.05 6.72
C ALA A 254 -1.14 9.27 7.62
N LEU A 255 -0.35 9.43 8.69
CA LEU A 255 -0.40 10.60 9.56
C LEU A 255 -0.21 11.88 8.76
N TRP A 256 0.83 11.95 7.94
CA TRP A 256 1.08 13.14 7.14
C TRP A 256 -0.07 13.40 6.16
N LEU A 257 -0.39 12.43 5.30
CA LEU A 257 -1.28 12.69 4.18
C LEU A 257 -2.75 12.84 4.62
N MET A 258 -3.21 12.08 5.62
CA MET A 258 -4.54 12.30 6.22
C MET A 258 -4.61 13.64 6.94
N SER A 259 -3.59 14.06 7.68
CA SER A 259 -3.59 15.36 8.35
C SER A 259 -3.54 16.53 7.36
N LEU A 260 -2.76 16.40 6.26
CA LEU A 260 -2.82 17.36 5.16
C LEU A 260 -4.23 17.41 4.57
N GLY A 261 -4.87 16.25 4.40
CA GLY A 261 -6.24 16.19 3.92
C GLY A 261 -7.22 16.91 4.85
N ALA A 262 -7.17 16.64 6.15
CA ALA A 262 -7.98 17.32 7.17
C ALA A 262 -7.76 18.83 7.15
N PHE A 263 -6.51 19.27 6.99
CA PHE A 263 -6.16 20.69 6.87
C PHE A 263 -6.81 21.34 5.65
N LEU A 264 -6.64 20.75 4.46
CA LEU A 264 -7.26 21.24 3.23
C LEU A 264 -8.79 21.29 3.35
N ALA A 265 -9.40 20.25 3.94
CA ALA A 265 -10.85 20.19 4.15
C ALA A 265 -11.36 21.21 5.18
N SER A 266 -10.55 21.58 6.17
CA SER A 266 -10.92 22.61 7.15
C SER A 266 -10.83 24.03 6.58
N ALA A 267 -9.96 24.24 5.59
CA ALA A 267 -9.60 25.57 5.11
C ALA A 267 -10.25 25.94 3.76
N LEU A 268 -10.67 24.95 2.96
CA LEU A 268 -11.27 25.15 1.63
C LEU A 268 -12.79 24.89 1.67
N PRO A 269 -13.64 25.76 1.08
CA PRO A 269 -15.11 25.58 1.10
C PRO A 269 -15.64 24.35 0.37
N SER A 270 -14.90 23.84 -0.62
CA SER A 270 -15.30 22.66 -1.41
C SER A 270 -14.05 21.82 -1.67
N PRO A 271 -13.56 21.11 -0.64
CA PRO A 271 -12.33 20.36 -0.74
C PRO A 271 -12.51 19.15 -1.64
N ASP A 272 -11.71 19.11 -2.70
CA ASP A 272 -11.56 17.96 -3.58
C ASP A 272 -10.09 17.52 -3.63
N ALA A 273 -9.83 16.22 -3.75
CA ALA A 273 -8.47 15.70 -3.69
C ALA A 273 -7.57 16.26 -4.81
N ILE A 274 -8.12 16.41 -6.00
CA ILE A 274 -7.38 16.84 -7.19
C ILE A 274 -7.33 18.36 -7.22
N ALA A 275 -8.50 19.01 -7.18
CA ALA A 275 -8.61 20.45 -7.32
C ALA A 275 -7.90 21.20 -6.18
N SER A 276 -7.97 20.71 -4.93
CA SER A 276 -7.30 21.36 -3.80
C SER A 276 -5.78 21.30 -3.95
N VAL A 277 -5.24 20.15 -4.34
CA VAL A 277 -3.79 19.97 -4.58
C VAL A 277 -3.33 20.86 -5.74
N GLN A 278 -4.11 20.93 -6.82
CA GLN A 278 -3.80 21.82 -7.95
C GLN A 278 -3.82 23.29 -7.54
N ALA A 279 -4.89 23.73 -6.88
CA ALA A 279 -5.08 25.11 -6.49
C ALA A 279 -3.98 25.59 -5.54
N VAL A 280 -3.66 24.81 -4.50
CA VAL A 280 -2.60 25.16 -3.55
C VAL A 280 -1.23 25.07 -4.22
N GLY A 281 -0.94 23.98 -4.94
CA GLY A 281 0.37 23.81 -5.55
C GLY A 281 0.68 24.87 -6.61
N ASN A 282 -0.32 25.30 -7.39
CA ASN A 282 -0.12 26.33 -8.41
C ASN A 282 0.17 27.73 -7.84
N GLN A 283 -0.04 27.96 -6.54
CA GLN A 283 0.38 29.19 -5.88
C GLN A 283 1.89 29.24 -5.62
N VAL A 284 2.57 28.08 -5.58
CA VAL A 284 4.03 28.03 -5.46
C VAL A 284 4.67 28.53 -6.75
N ILE A 285 4.36 27.85 -7.86
CA ILE A 285 4.68 28.26 -9.22
C ILE A 285 3.60 27.70 -10.16
N PRO A 286 3.26 28.39 -11.27
CA PRO A 286 2.29 27.88 -12.24
C PRO A 286 2.65 26.48 -12.73
N GLY A 287 1.71 25.54 -12.61
CA GLY A 287 1.86 24.14 -13.05
C GLY A 287 2.38 23.17 -11.98
N PHE A 288 2.90 23.66 -10.84
CA PHE A 288 3.38 22.77 -9.77
C PHE A 288 2.27 21.92 -9.14
N GLY A 289 1.07 22.48 -8.98
CA GLY A 289 -0.08 21.73 -8.47
C GLY A 289 -0.52 20.62 -9.42
N THR A 290 -0.55 20.91 -10.74
CA THR A 290 -0.82 19.90 -11.76
C THR A 290 0.26 18.81 -11.77
N PHE A 291 1.53 19.18 -11.69
CA PHE A 291 2.62 18.22 -11.54
C PHE A 291 2.46 17.34 -10.29
N THR A 292 2.07 17.93 -9.16
CA THR A 292 1.87 17.21 -7.88
C THR A 292 0.74 16.19 -7.97
N VAL A 293 -0.34 16.52 -8.67
CA VAL A 293 -1.42 15.57 -8.95
C VAL A 293 -0.94 14.43 -9.86
N LEU A 294 -0.21 14.75 -10.93
CA LEU A 294 0.26 13.76 -11.89
C LEU A 294 1.31 12.81 -11.29
N ILE A 295 2.19 13.29 -10.41
CA ILE A 295 3.17 12.42 -9.75
C ILE A 295 2.53 11.45 -8.74
N ALA A 296 1.31 11.73 -8.28
CA ALA A 296 0.54 10.80 -7.46
C ALA A 296 -0.03 9.62 -8.28
N VAL A 297 -0.16 9.73 -9.61
CA VAL A 297 -0.70 8.68 -10.48
C VAL A 297 0.17 7.40 -10.42
N PRO A 298 1.51 7.45 -10.58
CA PRO A 298 2.35 6.28 -10.35
C PRO A 298 2.19 5.63 -8.96
N ALA A 299 1.92 6.41 -7.91
CA ALA A 299 1.71 5.88 -6.56
C ALA A 299 0.37 5.13 -6.48
N LEU A 300 -0.70 5.71 -7.06
CA LEU A 300 -2.02 5.10 -7.19
C LEU A 300 -1.96 3.79 -7.98
N VAL A 301 -1.30 3.79 -9.14
CA VAL A 301 -1.09 2.58 -9.95
C VAL A 301 -0.25 1.55 -9.19
N GLY A 302 0.79 2.00 -8.48
CA GLY A 302 1.64 1.14 -7.67
C GLY A 302 0.87 0.40 -6.58
N ILE A 303 0.00 1.10 -5.84
CA ILE A 303 -0.84 0.45 -4.82
C ILE A 303 -1.94 -0.40 -5.46
N MET A 304 -2.47 -0.02 -6.63
CA MET A 304 -3.39 -0.89 -7.37
C MET A 304 -2.72 -2.21 -7.77
N ALA A 305 -1.45 -2.16 -8.18
CA ALA A 305 -0.69 -3.37 -8.48
C ALA A 305 -0.45 -4.23 -7.23
N VAL A 306 -0.20 -3.62 -6.07
CA VAL A 306 -0.13 -4.32 -4.78
C VAL A 306 -1.44 -5.05 -4.46
N ASN A 307 -2.58 -4.39 -4.68
CA ASN A 307 -3.91 -4.98 -4.47
C ASN A 307 -4.21 -6.10 -5.47
N CYS A 308 -3.83 -5.94 -6.74
CA CYS A 308 -3.95 -6.99 -7.76
C CYS A 308 -3.09 -8.21 -7.43
N TYR A 309 -1.85 -7.99 -6.96
CA TYR A 309 -0.96 -9.07 -6.53
C TYR A 309 -1.54 -9.81 -5.32
N GLY A 310 -2.02 -9.08 -4.30
CA GLY A 310 -2.70 -9.67 -3.15
C GLY A 310 -3.96 -10.45 -3.56
N ALA A 311 -4.77 -9.91 -4.47
CA ALA A 311 -5.98 -10.57 -4.98
C ALA A 311 -5.65 -11.87 -5.71
N MET A 312 -4.58 -11.88 -6.50
CA MET A 312 -4.07 -13.08 -7.16
C MET A 312 -3.65 -14.14 -6.12
N LEU A 313 -2.84 -13.77 -5.13
CA LEU A 313 -2.39 -14.70 -4.08
C LEU A 313 -3.57 -15.29 -3.29
N THR A 314 -4.51 -14.45 -2.87
CA THR A 314 -5.71 -14.88 -2.16
C THR A 314 -6.61 -15.75 -3.05
N GLY A 315 -6.80 -15.40 -4.32
CA GLY A 315 -7.62 -16.15 -5.27
C GLY A 315 -7.05 -17.54 -5.57
N ILE A 316 -5.74 -17.63 -5.83
CA ILE A 316 -5.05 -18.92 -6.02
C ILE A 316 -5.16 -19.76 -4.74
N SER A 317 -4.98 -19.14 -3.56
CA SER A 317 -5.14 -19.82 -2.27
C SER A 317 -6.56 -20.32 -2.04
N ALA A 318 -7.58 -19.58 -2.48
CA ALA A 318 -8.97 -20.02 -2.40
C ALA A 318 -9.20 -21.26 -3.26
N ILE A 319 -8.75 -21.23 -4.52
CA ILE A 319 -8.90 -22.36 -5.45
C ILE A 319 -8.14 -23.58 -4.96
N ASP A 320 -6.88 -23.41 -4.51
CA ASP A 320 -6.04 -24.50 -4.00
C ASP A 320 -6.68 -25.25 -2.80
N GLY A 321 -7.52 -24.57 -2.02
CA GLY A 321 -8.26 -25.19 -0.91
C GLY A 321 -9.30 -26.24 -1.33
N PHE A 322 -9.70 -26.21 -2.61
CA PHE A 322 -10.68 -27.16 -3.19
C PHE A 322 -10.08 -28.01 -4.32
N ILE A 323 -9.15 -27.45 -5.11
CA ILE A 323 -8.52 -28.09 -6.26
C ILE A 323 -7.02 -27.82 -6.17
N SER A 324 -6.20 -28.84 -5.90
CA SER A 324 -4.75 -28.64 -5.75
C SER A 324 -4.13 -28.10 -7.03
N ILE A 325 -3.52 -26.91 -6.93
CA ILE A 325 -2.84 -26.26 -8.05
C ILE A 325 -1.38 -26.69 -8.05
N LYS A 326 -0.89 -27.27 -9.15
CA LYS A 326 0.55 -27.51 -9.36
C LYS A 326 1.17 -26.28 -10.05
N PRO A 327 2.25 -25.69 -9.51
CA PRO A 327 2.96 -24.59 -10.17
C PRO A 327 3.42 -25.01 -11.57
N ARG A 328 3.13 -24.20 -12.61
CA ARG A 328 3.50 -24.50 -14.00
C ARG A 328 4.94 -24.12 -14.36
N LEU A 329 5.56 -23.23 -13.59
CA LEU A 329 6.96 -22.83 -13.78
C LEU A 329 7.81 -23.56 -12.74
N LYS A 330 8.62 -24.53 -13.18
CA LYS A 330 9.62 -25.17 -12.32
C LYS A 330 10.65 -24.10 -11.94
N SER A 331 10.69 -23.70 -10.67
CA SER A 331 11.95 -23.15 -10.15
C SER A 331 12.96 -24.29 -10.12
N GLU A 332 14.23 -24.01 -10.36
CA GLU A 332 15.32 -25.00 -10.34
C GLU A 332 15.65 -25.55 -8.93
N SER A 333 14.73 -25.43 -7.98
CA SER A 333 14.90 -25.83 -6.58
C SER A 333 13.61 -26.42 -6.00
N SER A 334 13.02 -27.42 -6.66
CA SER A 334 11.85 -28.14 -6.13
C SER A 334 12.23 -29.07 -4.97
N ALA A 335 12.47 -28.51 -3.79
CA ALA A 335 12.43 -29.24 -2.52
C ALA A 335 10.99 -29.24 -1.99
N SER A 336 10.11 -29.99 -2.66
CA SER A 336 8.66 -30.07 -2.39
C SER A 336 8.32 -30.91 -1.15
N ALA A 337 9.03 -30.79 -0.02
CA ALA A 337 8.96 -31.79 1.06
C ALA A 337 8.84 -31.26 2.51
N TRP A 338 8.50 -29.99 2.76
CA TRP A 338 8.58 -29.44 4.13
C TRP A 338 7.27 -28.88 4.74
N TRP A 339 6.13 -28.98 4.07
CA TRP A 339 4.83 -28.70 4.70
C TRP A 339 3.97 -29.97 4.73
N PRO A 340 3.68 -30.53 5.92
CA PRO A 340 2.77 -31.66 6.03
C PRO A 340 1.39 -31.27 5.48
N ARG A 341 0.95 -31.93 4.40
CA ARG A 341 -0.41 -31.80 3.85
C ARG A 341 -1.47 -32.53 4.69
N SER A 342 -1.11 -32.95 5.90
CA SER A 342 -1.93 -33.79 6.77
C SER A 342 -2.28 -33.06 8.07
N PHE A 343 -3.28 -32.20 7.99
CA PHE A 343 -4.25 -32.03 9.08
C PHE A 343 -5.63 -32.02 8.43
N SER A 344 -6.10 -33.24 8.19
CA SER A 344 -7.49 -33.58 7.88
C SER A 344 -8.35 -33.47 9.12
#